data_AF-A0A367PV47-F1
#
_entry.id   AF-A0A367PV47-F1
#
_cell.length_a   1.000
_cell.length_b   1.000
_cell.length_c   1.000
_cell.angle_alpha   90.00
_cell.angle_beta   90.00
_cell.angle_gamma   90.00
#
_symmetry.space_group_name_H-M   'P 1'
#
loop_
_entity.id
_entity.type
_entity.pdbx_description
1 polymer ?
#
loop_
_entity_poly.entity_id
_entity_poly.type
_entity_poly.pdbx_seq_one_letter_code
_entity_poly.pdbx_strand_id
1 'polypeptide(L)'
;MNTLVKVGAKNILVFNLPDLGQLPKAKVDRHNPTILSKSTTEFNLGLAATVSALNQNQDINIIPVDIYSLFKRASQLGFTNVTESCLSGLDICNPVNNKFLIWGDYHPTTIGHQVIADTALATIEAKSVPETSTELGTLLAVPTFGTVRVLKRQQKRSALTTAGLVSSAQSSHTVDK
;
A
#
# COMPACT_ATOMS: atom_id res chain seq x y z
N MET A 1 -15.31 16.47 10.03
CA MET A 1 -15.80 15.08 10.13
C MET A 1 -17.16 15.00 10.82
N ASN A 2 -17.30 15.53 12.04
CA ASN A 2 -18.58 15.54 12.79
C ASN A 2 -19.77 16.10 12.02
N THR A 3 -19.57 17.16 11.22
CA THR A 3 -20.65 17.71 10.37
C THR A 3 -21.15 16.71 9.34
N LEU A 4 -20.25 15.93 8.70
CA LEU A 4 -20.62 14.89 7.72
C LEU A 4 -21.39 13.76 8.41
N VAL A 5 -20.90 13.32 9.57
CA VAL A 5 -21.56 12.30 10.40
C VAL A 5 -22.96 12.76 10.81
N LYS A 6 -23.10 14.02 11.26
CA LYS A 6 -24.38 14.61 11.69
C LYS A 6 -25.41 14.66 10.57
N VAL A 7 -24.99 14.81 9.31
CA VAL A 7 -25.88 14.77 8.14
C VAL A 7 -26.04 13.37 7.54
N GLY A 8 -25.56 12.33 8.23
CA GLY A 8 -25.81 10.92 7.89
C GLY A 8 -24.72 10.23 7.08
N ALA A 9 -23.53 10.81 6.93
CA ALA A 9 -22.40 10.11 6.30
C ALA A 9 -21.97 8.91 7.16
N LYS A 10 -22.03 7.70 6.60
CA LYS A 10 -21.69 6.46 7.29
C LYS A 10 -20.34 5.89 6.90
N ASN A 11 -19.92 6.03 5.64
CA ASN A 11 -18.66 5.50 5.14
C ASN A 11 -17.76 6.66 4.73
N ILE A 12 -16.62 6.80 5.40
CA ILE A 12 -15.68 7.91 5.17
C ILE A 12 -14.28 7.34 4.99
N LEU A 13 -13.73 7.49 3.79
CA LEU A 13 -12.31 7.27 3.55
C LEU A 13 -11.55 8.55 3.92
N VAL A 14 -10.48 8.42 4.72
CA VAL A 14 -9.68 9.58 5.14
C VAL A 14 -8.20 9.30 4.99
N PHE A 15 -7.48 10.24 4.40
CA PHE A 15 -6.06 10.11 4.13
C PHE A 15 -5.29 10.92 5.17
N ASN A 16 -4.22 10.35 5.72
CA ASN A 16 -3.24 11.15 6.45
C ASN A 16 -2.33 11.91 5.47
N LEU A 17 -1.46 12.78 5.98
CA LEU A 17 -0.55 13.55 5.14
C LEU A 17 0.74 12.77 4.86
N PRO A 18 1.32 12.86 3.64
CA PRO A 18 2.73 12.52 3.43
C PRO A 18 3.62 13.46 4.25
N ASP A 19 4.89 13.10 4.43
CA ASP A 19 5.86 14.00 5.09
C ASP A 19 6.04 15.28 4.27
N LEU A 20 5.41 16.38 4.72
CA LEU A 20 5.46 17.65 4.00
C LEU A 20 6.88 18.23 3.97
N GLY A 21 7.73 17.90 4.93
CA GLY A 21 9.14 18.31 4.93
C GLY A 21 10.00 17.58 3.89
N GLN A 22 9.50 16.48 3.31
CA GLN A 22 10.18 15.73 2.26
C GLN A 22 9.76 16.15 0.84
N LEU A 23 8.68 16.93 0.71
CA LEU A 23 8.25 17.43 -0.59
C LEU A 23 9.31 18.36 -1.19
N PRO A 24 9.50 18.39 -2.51
CA PRO A 24 10.45 19.28 -3.15
C PRO A 24 10.25 20.73 -2.69
N LYS A 25 8.99 21.19 -2.54
CA LYS A 25 8.71 22.54 -2.06
C LYS A 25 9.36 22.89 -0.73
N ALA A 26 9.44 21.94 0.20
CA ALA A 26 10.03 22.20 1.53
C ALA A 26 11.50 22.60 1.45
N LYS A 27 12.19 22.18 0.38
CA LYS A 27 13.58 22.51 0.09
C LYS A 27 13.74 23.86 -0.63
N VAL A 28 12.64 24.48 -1.08
CA VAL A 28 12.63 25.73 -1.83
C VAL A 28 12.01 26.85 -0.99
N ASP A 29 12.56 28.06 -1.10
CA ASP A 29 12.26 29.23 -0.27
C ASP A 29 12.62 29.05 1.22
N ARG A 30 12.31 30.06 2.05
CA ARG A 30 12.61 30.08 3.50
C ARG A 30 11.74 29.15 4.34
N HIS A 31 11.28 28.03 3.77
CA HIS A 31 10.59 26.99 4.53
C HIS A 31 11.59 26.23 5.41
N ASN A 32 11.10 25.66 6.51
CA ASN A 32 11.89 24.81 7.38
C ASN A 32 11.34 23.38 7.28
N PRO A 33 12.02 22.46 6.55
CA PRO A 33 11.61 21.06 6.40
C PRO A 33 11.31 20.38 7.73
N THR A 34 12.13 20.62 8.76
CA THR A 34 11.97 20.02 10.08
C THR A 34 10.66 20.45 10.74
N ILE A 35 10.29 21.73 10.63
CA ILE A 35 9.01 22.23 11.14
C ILE A 35 7.85 21.59 10.37
N LEU A 36 7.95 21.48 9.04
CA LEU A 36 6.91 20.86 8.22
C LEU A 36 6.72 19.36 8.52
N SER A 37 7.81 18.60 8.70
CA SER A 37 7.75 17.19 9.12
C SER A 37 7.14 17.04 10.52
N LYS A 38 7.47 17.96 11.44
CA LYS A 38 6.87 18.00 12.78
C LYS A 38 5.37 18.26 12.70
N SER A 39 4.95 19.30 11.98
CA SER A 39 3.52 19.62 11.78
C SER A 39 2.77 18.49 11.09
N THR A 40 3.40 17.77 10.15
CA THR A 40 2.82 16.57 9.54
C THR A 40 2.55 15.50 10.60
N THR A 41 3.53 15.22 11.46
CA THR A 41 3.42 14.21 12.51
C THR A 41 2.34 14.58 13.53
N GLU A 42 2.29 15.85 13.95
CA GLU A 42 1.26 16.37 14.86
C GLU A 42 -0.14 16.28 14.23
N PHE A 43 -0.29 16.64 12.96
CA PHE A 43 -1.56 16.50 12.22
C PHE A 43 -1.99 15.03 12.13
N ASN A 44 -1.10 14.14 11.71
CA ASN A 44 -1.40 12.72 11.53
C ASN A 44 -1.79 12.06 12.85
N LEU A 45 -1.16 12.44 13.97
CA LEU A 45 -1.53 11.98 15.31
C LEU A 45 -2.93 12.49 15.71
N GLY A 46 -3.22 13.77 15.51
CA GLY A 46 -4.53 14.36 15.81
C GLY A 46 -5.65 13.76 14.95
N LEU A 47 -5.37 13.47 13.67
CA LEU A 47 -6.28 12.78 12.78
C LEU A 47 -6.57 11.36 13.29
N ALA A 48 -5.53 10.59 13.64
CA ALA A 48 -5.70 9.24 14.18
C ALA A 48 -6.55 9.23 15.47
N ALA A 49 -6.31 10.17 16.38
CA ALA A 49 -7.12 10.33 17.60
C ALA A 49 -8.59 10.65 17.27
N THR A 50 -8.83 11.54 16.30
CA THR A 50 -10.20 11.89 15.85
C THR A 50 -10.91 10.68 15.25
N VAL A 51 -10.23 9.92 14.38
CA VAL A 51 -10.77 8.69 13.78
C VAL A 51 -11.08 7.65 14.86
N SER A 52 -10.18 7.44 15.82
CA SER A 52 -10.37 6.51 16.93
C SER A 52 -11.57 6.87 17.81
N ALA A 53 -11.80 8.16 18.06
CA ALA A 53 -12.93 8.63 18.85
C ALA A 53 -14.27 8.45 18.10
N LEU A 54 -14.29 8.71 16.78
CA LEU A 54 -15.51 8.59 15.98
C LEU A 54 -15.88 7.14 15.67
N ASN A 55 -14.89 6.26 15.51
CA ASN A 55 -15.13 4.82 15.33
C ASN A 55 -15.68 4.12 16.59
N GLN A 56 -15.84 4.82 17.72
CA GLN A 56 -16.62 4.30 18.87
C GLN A 56 -18.12 4.20 18.53
N ASN A 57 -18.59 4.97 17.54
CA ASN A 57 -19.94 4.82 17.01
C ASN A 57 -19.95 3.71 15.96
N GLN A 58 -20.63 2.60 16.27
CA GLN A 58 -20.73 1.43 15.37
C GLN A 58 -21.50 1.71 14.07
N ASP A 59 -22.28 2.79 14.00
CA ASP A 59 -23.00 3.20 12.78
C ASP A 59 -22.10 3.93 11.77
N ILE A 60 -20.84 4.22 12.13
CA ILE A 60 -19.89 4.96 11.30
C ILE A 60 -18.68 4.08 11.01
N ASN A 61 -18.36 3.98 9.73
CA ASN A 61 -17.21 3.29 9.20
C ASN A 61 -16.20 4.31 8.64
N ILE A 62 -15.21 4.69 9.46
CA ILE A 62 -14.10 5.54 9.00
C ILE A 62 -12.90 4.65 8.67
N ILE A 63 -12.40 4.78 7.45
CA ILE A 63 -11.30 3.99 6.89
C ILE A 63 -10.09 4.91 6.69
N PRO A 64 -9.04 4.81 7.52
CA PRO A 64 -7.83 5.59 7.33
C PRO A 64 -6.93 4.97 6.24
N VAL A 65 -6.39 5.81 5.35
CA VAL A 65 -5.37 5.45 4.37
C VAL A 65 -4.05 6.13 4.75
N ASP A 66 -3.00 5.32 4.94
CA ASP A 66 -1.69 5.78 5.41
C ASP A 66 -0.76 6.19 4.25
N ILE A 67 -0.96 7.42 3.78
CA ILE A 67 -0.12 8.08 2.78
C ILE A 67 1.29 8.35 3.32
N TYR A 68 1.42 8.66 4.59
CA TYR A 68 2.71 8.91 5.25
C TYR A 68 3.66 7.73 5.08
N SER A 69 3.21 6.52 5.42
CA SER A 69 4.02 5.31 5.26
C SER A 69 4.14 4.85 3.81
N LEU A 70 3.13 5.13 2.97
CA LEU A 70 3.18 4.84 1.53
C LEU A 70 4.33 5.61 0.86
N PHE A 71 4.43 6.92 1.11
CA PHE A 71 5.46 7.77 0.51
C PHE A 71 6.87 7.39 0.99
N LYS A 72 7.03 7.04 2.27
CA LYS A 72 8.32 6.56 2.80
C LYS A 72 8.82 5.28 2.13
N ARG A 73 7.91 4.45 1.60
CA ARG A 73 8.24 3.21 0.89
C ARG A 73 8.25 3.36 -0.63
N ALA A 74 8.04 4.57 -1.16
CA ALA A 74 7.87 4.77 -2.61
C ALA A 74 9.05 4.21 -3.45
N SER A 75 10.29 4.28 -2.95
CA SER A 75 11.44 3.67 -3.66
C SER A 75 11.31 2.16 -3.85
N GLN A 76 10.62 1.47 -2.93
CA GLN A 76 10.32 0.03 -3.01
C GLN A 76 9.16 -0.28 -3.96
N LEU A 77 8.40 0.74 -4.36
CA LEU A 77 7.23 0.64 -5.26
C LEU A 77 7.59 0.98 -6.71
N GLY A 78 8.89 1.04 -7.04
CA GLY A 78 9.37 1.25 -8.41
C GLY A 78 9.57 2.72 -8.80
N PHE A 79 9.46 3.66 -7.86
CA PHE A 79 9.88 5.05 -8.09
C PHE A 79 11.41 5.15 -7.97
N THR A 80 12.07 5.72 -8.99
CA THR A 80 13.52 5.93 -8.98
C THR A 80 13.89 7.29 -8.40
N ASN A 81 12.96 8.24 -8.37
CA ASN A 81 13.14 9.53 -7.72
C ASN A 81 11.91 9.88 -6.88
N VAL A 82 12.12 10.06 -5.58
CA VAL A 82 11.06 10.38 -4.60
C VAL A 82 11.26 11.73 -3.94
N THR A 83 12.33 12.45 -4.30
CA THR A 83 12.80 13.63 -3.59
C THR A 83 12.76 14.91 -4.41
N GLU A 84 12.89 14.80 -5.73
CA GLU A 84 12.97 15.93 -6.65
C GLU A 84 11.69 16.10 -7.46
N SER A 85 11.45 17.34 -7.87
CA SER A 85 10.38 17.71 -8.79
C SER A 85 10.71 17.19 -10.18
N CYS A 86 9.81 16.42 -10.78
CA CYS A 86 9.98 15.95 -12.15
C CYS A 86 10.05 17.13 -13.14
N LEU A 87 9.33 18.24 -12.88
CA LEU A 87 9.38 19.47 -13.67
C LEU A 87 10.68 20.29 -13.52
N SER A 88 11.61 19.89 -12.65
CA SER A 88 12.89 20.61 -12.47
C SER A 88 13.84 20.50 -13.68
N GLY A 89 13.59 19.60 -14.64
CA GLY A 89 14.34 19.50 -15.88
C GLY A 89 13.47 19.07 -17.07
N LEU A 90 13.61 19.77 -18.19
CA LEU A 90 12.75 19.62 -19.39
C LEU A 90 12.80 18.20 -20.00
N ASP A 91 13.93 17.50 -19.91
CA ASP A 91 14.13 16.16 -20.49
C ASP A 91 13.96 15.00 -19.49
N ILE A 92 13.77 15.31 -18.20
CA ILE A 92 13.73 14.31 -17.12
C ILE A 92 12.35 13.64 -17.04
N CYS A 93 11.31 14.38 -17.43
CA CYS A 93 9.94 14.10 -17.10
C CYS A 93 9.14 13.50 -18.26
N ASN A 94 9.75 12.57 -19.00
CA ASN A 94 9.08 11.91 -20.12
C ASN A 94 7.90 11.06 -19.60
N PRO A 95 6.65 11.32 -20.01
CA PRO A 95 5.46 10.65 -19.47
C PRO A 95 5.44 9.13 -19.72
N VAL A 96 6.13 8.63 -20.74
CA VAL A 96 6.16 7.19 -21.06
C VAL A 96 6.98 6.40 -20.05
N ASN A 97 8.07 6.98 -19.54
CA ASN A 97 9.02 6.30 -18.64
C ASN A 97 9.21 7.04 -17.30
N ASN A 98 8.25 7.89 -16.93
CA ASN A 98 8.36 8.69 -15.71
C ASN A 98 8.33 7.78 -14.47
N LYS A 99 9.42 7.76 -13.71
CA LYS A 99 9.53 7.03 -12.42
C LYS A 99 9.69 7.98 -11.24
N PHE A 100 9.27 9.24 -11.39
CA PHE A 100 9.23 10.21 -10.32
C PHE A 100 7.95 10.06 -9.51
N LEU A 101 8.07 10.22 -8.20
CA LEU A 101 6.91 10.28 -7.31
C LEU A 101 6.19 11.62 -7.42
N ILE A 102 6.93 12.73 -7.52
CA ILE A 102 6.39 14.10 -7.48
C ILE A 102 6.53 14.73 -8.87
N TRP A 103 5.42 15.27 -9.39
CA TRP A 103 5.37 15.95 -10.68
C TRP A 103 6.03 17.33 -10.59
N GLY A 104 5.44 18.25 -9.83
CA GLY A 104 6.00 19.57 -9.52
C GLY A 104 6.62 19.59 -8.13
N ASP A 105 6.25 20.58 -7.31
CA ASP A 105 6.84 20.73 -5.98
C ASP A 105 6.01 20.11 -4.84
N TYR A 106 4.78 19.72 -5.15
CA TYR A 106 3.78 19.25 -4.18
C TYR A 106 3.09 17.96 -4.61
N HIS A 107 2.68 17.91 -5.88
CA HIS A 107 1.70 16.95 -6.36
C HIS A 107 2.38 15.66 -6.84
N PRO A 108 1.79 14.49 -6.53
CA PRO A 108 2.25 13.23 -7.10
C PRO A 108 2.12 13.21 -8.62
N THR A 109 2.94 12.39 -9.28
CA THR A 109 2.74 12.05 -10.70
C THR A 109 1.49 11.20 -10.87
N THR A 110 1.05 10.98 -12.12
CA THR A 110 -0.09 10.10 -12.40
C THR A 110 0.12 8.68 -11.88
N ILE A 111 1.36 8.16 -11.94
CA ILE A 111 1.74 6.85 -11.40
C ILE A 111 1.74 6.90 -9.86
N GLY A 112 2.18 8.00 -9.26
CA GLY A 112 2.01 8.26 -7.82
C GLY A 112 0.55 8.18 -7.38
N HIS A 113 -0.34 8.84 -8.11
CA HIS A 113 -1.77 8.79 -7.85
C HIS A 113 -2.37 7.39 -8.04
N GLN A 114 -1.92 6.63 -9.04
CA GLN A 114 -2.33 5.23 -9.23
C GLN A 114 -2.00 4.39 -7.99
N VAL A 115 -0.77 4.47 -7.48
CA VAL A 115 -0.34 3.74 -6.27
C VAL A 115 -1.17 4.14 -5.05
N ILE A 116 -1.53 5.42 -4.91
CA ILE A 116 -2.43 5.90 -3.86
C ILE A 116 -3.83 5.28 -4.00
N ALA A 117 -4.38 5.24 -5.22
CA ALA A 117 -5.69 4.67 -5.50
C ALA A 117 -5.72 3.16 -5.23
N ASP A 118 -4.70 2.42 -5.66
CA ASP A 118 -4.56 0.99 -5.41
C ASP A 118 -4.48 0.69 -3.90
N THR A 119 -3.73 1.52 -3.16
CA THR A 119 -3.64 1.42 -1.69
C THR A 119 -5.00 1.67 -1.03
N ALA A 120 -5.73 2.70 -1.49
CA ALA A 120 -7.06 3.00 -0.97
C ALA A 120 -8.05 1.87 -1.23
N LEU A 121 -8.06 1.32 -2.45
CA LEU A 121 -8.90 0.18 -2.82
C LEU A 121 -8.59 -1.05 -1.95
N ALA A 122 -7.33 -1.42 -1.82
CA ALA A 122 -6.91 -2.53 -0.96
C ALA A 122 -7.30 -2.32 0.51
N THR A 123 -7.26 -1.08 1.01
CA THR A 123 -7.69 -0.75 2.38
C THR A 123 -9.20 -0.93 2.56
N ILE A 124 -10.00 -0.54 1.56
CA ILE A 124 -11.45 -0.76 1.57
C ILE A 124 -11.77 -2.26 1.55
N GLU A 125 -11.11 -3.01 0.67
CA GLU A 125 -11.29 -4.46 0.54
C GLU A 125 -10.93 -5.18 1.84
N ALA A 126 -9.78 -4.87 2.44
CA ALA A 126 -9.34 -5.48 3.71
C ALA A 126 -10.34 -5.26 4.85
N LYS A 127 -11.06 -4.13 4.87
CA LYS A 127 -12.10 -3.87 5.87
C LYS A 127 -13.44 -4.55 5.57
N SER A 128 -13.68 -4.89 4.31
CA SER A 128 -14.93 -5.52 3.85
C SER A 128 -14.95 -7.04 4.04
N VAL A 129 -13.78 -7.67 4.21
CA VAL A 129 -13.68 -9.10 4.52
C VAL A 129 -13.99 -9.30 6.00
N PRO A 130 -15.09 -9.98 6.38
CA PRO A 130 -15.27 -10.43 7.75
C PRO A 130 -14.11 -11.39 8.04
N GLU A 131 -13.35 -11.14 9.10
CA GLU A 131 -12.38 -12.10 9.63
C GLU A 131 -13.12 -13.44 9.78
N THR A 132 -12.95 -14.37 8.83
CA THR A 132 -13.41 -15.74 9.05
C THR A 132 -12.58 -16.23 10.19
N SER A 133 -13.23 -16.40 11.35
CA SER A 133 -12.67 -17.00 12.54
C SER A 133 -11.86 -18.21 12.10
N THR A 134 -10.54 -18.08 12.14
CA THR A 134 -9.66 -19.24 12.26
C THR A 134 -9.80 -19.76 13.68
N GLU A 135 -11.04 -20.03 14.11
CA GLU A 135 -11.31 -20.97 15.17
C GLU A 135 -11.09 -22.34 14.53
N LEU A 136 -9.83 -22.75 14.48
CA LEU A 136 -9.45 -24.16 14.44
C LEU A 136 -9.90 -24.78 15.77
N GLY A 137 -11.21 -24.97 15.88
CA GLY A 137 -11.85 -25.77 16.90
C GLY A 137 -11.46 -27.24 16.71
N THR A 138 -10.53 -27.69 17.56
CA THR A 138 -10.44 -29.02 18.18
C THR A 138 -10.38 -30.27 17.31
N LEU A 139 -9.33 -31.06 17.51
CA LEU A 139 -9.46 -32.37 18.17
C LEU A 139 -8.11 -32.80 18.77
N LEU A 140 -8.06 -32.78 20.11
CA LEU A 140 -7.08 -33.49 20.91
C LEU A 140 -7.25 -35.00 20.66
N ALA A 141 -6.22 -35.66 20.16
CA ALA A 141 -6.10 -37.11 20.22
C ALA A 141 -4.65 -37.48 20.56
N VAL A 142 -4.41 -37.83 21.82
CA VAL A 142 -3.17 -38.44 22.33
C VAL A 142 -3.61 -39.50 23.36
N PRO A 143 -2.91 -40.62 23.54
CA PRO A 143 -2.58 -41.71 22.62
C PRO A 143 -2.97 -43.08 23.24
N THR A 144 -3.13 -44.14 22.45
CA THR A 144 -3.03 -45.51 23.00
C THR A 144 -1.88 -46.26 22.35
N PHE A 145 -1.03 -46.79 23.22
CA PHE A 145 0.22 -47.48 22.91
C PHE A 145 0.00 -48.65 21.95
N GLY A 146 0.81 -48.68 20.88
CA GLY A 146 0.92 -49.80 19.95
C GLY A 146 2.31 -49.79 19.30
N THR A 147 2.98 -50.92 19.31
CA THR A 147 4.43 -51.12 19.24
C THR A 147 5.13 -50.78 17.92
N VAL A 148 6.42 -50.42 18.06
CA VAL A 148 7.47 -50.13 17.07
C VAL A 148 7.52 -51.08 15.86
N ARG A 149 7.69 -50.50 14.66
CA ARG A 149 8.61 -51.04 13.63
C ARG A 149 9.19 -49.92 12.76
N VAL A 150 10.41 -49.51 13.10
CA VAL A 150 11.28 -48.72 12.21
C VAL A 150 11.74 -49.63 11.07
N LEU A 151 11.33 -49.32 9.84
CA LEU A 151 12.00 -49.81 8.64
C LEU A 151 12.58 -48.62 7.89
N LYS A 152 13.86 -48.39 8.13
CA LYS A 152 14.75 -47.50 7.39
C LYS A 152 14.81 -47.99 5.93
N ARG A 153 14.17 -47.28 5.00
CA ARG A 153 14.42 -47.49 3.56
C ARG A 153 14.94 -46.20 2.94
N GLN A 154 16.24 -45.96 3.13
CA GLN A 154 17.00 -45.06 2.28
C GLN A 154 17.24 -45.76 0.94
N GLN A 155 16.63 -45.28 -0.13
CA GLN A 155 17.18 -45.47 -1.48
C GLN A 155 17.03 -44.16 -2.26
N LYS A 156 18.19 -43.54 -2.50
CA LYS A 156 18.43 -42.46 -3.45
C LYS A 156 17.76 -42.76 -4.79
N ARG A 157 17.05 -41.78 -5.37
CA ARG A 157 16.96 -41.61 -6.82
C ARG A 157 16.97 -40.11 -7.12
N SER A 158 18.13 -39.62 -7.54
CA SER A 158 18.23 -38.36 -8.26
C SER A 158 18.07 -38.63 -9.76
N ALA A 159 17.44 -37.66 -10.41
CA ALA A 159 17.59 -37.24 -11.81
C ALA A 159 16.47 -37.60 -12.82
N LEU A 160 16.16 -36.56 -13.60
CA LEU A 160 15.31 -36.44 -14.81
C LEU A 160 13.80 -36.45 -14.51
N THR A 161 13.02 -35.41 -14.82
CA THR A 161 12.85 -34.83 -16.16
C THR A 161 12.03 -33.53 -16.06
N THR A 162 12.52 -32.40 -16.58
CA THR A 162 11.63 -31.37 -17.15
C THR A 162 12.35 -30.71 -18.33
N ALA A 163 11.95 -31.11 -19.53
CA ALA A 163 12.29 -30.46 -20.78
C ALA A 163 11.00 -29.89 -21.40
N GLY A 164 11.08 -28.65 -21.90
CA GLY A 164 10.14 -28.04 -22.83
C GLY A 164 8.84 -27.52 -22.20
N LEU A 165 8.27 -26.36 -22.55
CA LEU A 165 8.41 -25.57 -23.77
C LEU A 165 8.09 -24.10 -23.47
N VAL A 166 8.98 -23.22 -23.93
CA VAL A 166 8.64 -21.89 -24.42
C VAL A 166 7.87 -22.09 -25.73
N SER A 167 6.73 -21.43 -25.92
CA SER A 167 6.32 -20.85 -27.22
C SER A 167 4.93 -20.18 -27.15
N SER A 168 4.93 -18.89 -27.51
CA SER A 168 3.82 -18.15 -28.16
C SER A 168 2.61 -17.76 -27.30
N ALA A 169 1.99 -16.58 -27.42
CA ALA A 169 1.96 -15.69 -28.57
C ALA A 169 1.83 -14.21 -28.14
N GLN A 170 2.68 -13.40 -28.78
CA GLN A 170 2.51 -11.99 -29.04
C GLN A 170 1.60 -11.87 -30.28
N SER A 171 0.51 -11.10 -30.21
CA SER A 171 -0.24 -10.58 -31.37
C SER A 171 -1.36 -9.67 -30.86
N SER A 172 -1.75 -8.53 -31.43
CA SER A 172 -1.15 -7.53 -32.31
C SER A 172 -2.10 -6.33 -32.18
N HIS A 173 -1.58 -5.11 -32.24
CA HIS A 173 -2.39 -3.94 -32.55
C HIS A 173 -3.04 -4.09 -33.93
N THR A 174 -4.32 -3.73 -34.05
CA THR A 174 -4.84 -3.00 -35.22
C THR A 174 -5.97 -2.07 -34.80
N VAL A 175 -5.86 -0.84 -35.30
CA VAL A 175 -6.81 0.28 -35.30
C VAL A 175 -7.95 0.01 -36.28
N ASP A 176 -9.14 0.55 -35.98
CA ASP A 176 -10.12 1.21 -36.88
C ASP A 176 -11.43 1.32 -36.08
N LYS A 177 -11.97 2.50 -35.77
CA LYS A 177 -12.48 3.55 -36.67
C LYS A 177 -12.59 4.89 -35.94
#